data_AF-A0A9P8JRJ9-F1
#
_entry.id   AF-A0A9P8JRJ9-F1
#
_cell.length_a   1.000
_cell.length_b   1.000
_cell.length_c   1.000
_cell.angle_alpha   90.00
_cell.angle_beta   90.00
_cell.angle_gamma   90.00
#
_symmetry.space_group_name_H-M   'P 1'
#
loop_
_entity.id
_entity.type
_entity.pdbx_description
1 polymer ?
#
loop_
_entity_poly.entity_id
_entity_poly.type
_entity_poly.pdbx_seq_one_letter_code
_entity_poly.pdbx_strand_id
1 'polypeptide(L)'
;MERESMPFRERDERSASPKATRCSSPNLKLRCVQARRCSARSSSPGKNIASPKGGVTPFCAQTPLSSTASQIALPIKPKDFRVPLTCFFWYHTGSCKKPDNKCLYAHYHTGTVAEPPISVNGRAMGGNRAKNMLGSISQREEELSIRGAEIYDGEQRLVAVQADLEERLNAMAAREQHIQQREEAVQQRENTVQQREQSVHQHEQAVQQREQAIHQREQTIHQREQNQQRKRSLQHEQAIAERETATAAREHSNYEREQAFATFEEGMLRQLEGNYTSIASTVSQMRRAVSNAQGILANRRQQVLYHENFSNNVQGTHGQGRYGGSIAIDGAIGALGGLDQMLAQGEINLHAQIHNAIKRQ
;
A
#
# COMPACT_ATOMS: atom_id res chain seq x y z
N MET A 1 -38.55 -47.26 23.76
CA MET A 1 -37.88 -46.89 25.02
C MET A 1 -36.43 -46.69 24.67
N GLU A 2 -35.97 -45.45 24.67
CA GLU A 2 -34.63 -44.99 25.08
C GLU A 2 -34.55 -43.51 24.73
N ARG A 3 -34.60 -42.71 25.80
CA ARG A 3 -34.40 -41.26 25.80
C ARG A 3 -32.99 -41.05 26.33
N GLU A 4 -32.16 -40.35 25.57
CA GLU A 4 -30.96 -39.67 26.11
C GLU A 4 -30.95 -38.27 25.47
N SER A 5 -31.43 -37.22 26.14
CA SER A 5 -30.81 -36.48 27.26
C SER A 5 -29.69 -35.54 26.78
N MET A 6 -30.09 -34.32 26.43
CA MET A 6 -29.21 -33.15 26.38
C MET A 6 -28.86 -32.67 27.80
N PRO A 7 -27.70 -32.03 28.00
CA PRO A 7 -27.55 -31.04 29.06
C PRO A 7 -27.32 -29.63 28.50
N PHE A 8 -28.29 -28.80 28.87
CA PHE A 8 -28.31 -27.41 29.29
C PHE A 8 -26.97 -26.62 29.38
N ARG A 9 -27.09 -25.33 28.98
CA ARG A 9 -26.13 -24.24 29.15
C ARG A 9 -25.99 -23.85 30.63
N GLU A 10 -24.78 -23.53 31.05
CA GLU A 10 -24.56 -22.66 32.22
C GLU A 10 -23.49 -21.62 31.89
N ARG A 11 -23.75 -20.39 32.32
CA ARG A 11 -22.96 -19.18 32.09
C ARG A 11 -22.48 -18.68 33.45
N ASP A 12 -21.31 -18.05 33.41
CA ASP A 12 -20.65 -17.23 34.45
C ASP A 12 -19.88 -18.00 35.53
N GLU A 13 -18.55 -17.86 35.53
CA GLU A 13 -17.90 -16.91 36.45
C GLU A 13 -16.43 -16.62 36.11
N ARG A 14 -16.03 -15.41 36.47
CA ARG A 14 -14.71 -14.80 36.34
C ARG A 14 -13.68 -15.55 37.18
N SER A 15 -12.44 -15.67 36.69
CA SER A 15 -11.22 -15.16 37.36
C SER A 15 -9.91 -15.74 36.78
N ALA A 16 -8.86 -14.92 36.87
CA ALA A 16 -7.43 -15.24 36.76
C ALA A 16 -6.80 -15.38 35.36
N SER A 17 -6.31 -14.24 34.84
CA SER A 17 -5.10 -14.18 34.01
C SER A 17 -3.94 -13.66 34.85
N PRO A 18 -2.76 -14.31 34.89
CA PRO A 18 -1.53 -13.66 35.33
C PRO A 18 -0.81 -13.07 34.11
N LYS A 19 -0.79 -11.74 34.00
CA LYS A 19 0.05 -11.00 33.06
C LYS A 19 1.48 -10.90 33.60
N ALA A 20 2.41 -11.41 32.80
CA ALA A 20 3.75 -10.89 32.51
C ALA A 20 4.59 -10.33 33.68
N THR A 21 5.52 -11.15 34.15
CA THR A 21 6.71 -10.72 34.89
C THR A 21 7.66 -9.99 33.93
N ARG A 22 7.81 -8.67 34.09
CA ARG A 22 8.91 -7.86 33.52
C ARG A 22 10.13 -7.99 34.43
N CYS A 23 11.29 -8.32 33.86
CA CYS A 23 12.59 -8.09 34.46
C CYS A 23 13.53 -7.40 33.48
N SER A 24 14.36 -6.51 34.05
CA SER A 24 15.63 -5.95 33.53
C SER A 24 15.49 -4.75 32.59
N SER A 25 16.18 -3.61 32.72
CA SER A 25 17.19 -3.08 33.66
C SER A 25 17.38 -1.57 33.36
N PRO A 26 18.09 -0.79 34.19
CA PRO A 26 18.03 0.68 34.19
C PRO A 26 18.97 1.36 33.18
N ASN A 27 18.55 2.54 32.74
CA ASN A 27 19.27 3.50 31.90
C ASN A 27 20.43 4.16 32.67
N LEU A 28 21.67 4.04 32.19
CA LEU A 28 22.76 4.97 32.51
C LEU A 28 23.10 5.78 31.26
N LYS A 29 22.95 7.10 31.39
CA LYS A 29 23.43 8.12 30.44
C LYS A 29 24.94 8.25 30.55
N LEU A 30 25.68 8.09 29.45
CA LEU A 30 26.92 8.83 29.24
C LEU A 30 27.04 9.25 27.76
N ARG A 31 27.21 10.55 27.55
CA ARG A 31 27.52 11.22 26.28
C ARG A 31 29.03 11.48 26.19
N CYS A 32 29.48 11.74 24.96
CA CYS A 32 30.81 12.23 24.51
C CYS A 32 31.90 11.14 24.39
N VAL A 33 32.69 11.01 23.32
CA VAL A 33 33.24 12.01 22.38
C VAL A 33 33.37 11.41 20.95
N GLN A 34 33.24 12.27 19.95
CA GLN A 34 33.45 12.03 18.51
C GLN A 34 34.90 11.61 18.19
N ALA A 35 35.08 10.61 17.33
CA ALA A 35 36.32 10.42 16.58
C ALA A 35 36.01 10.11 15.11
N ARG A 36 36.72 10.82 14.24
CA ARG A 36 36.50 10.97 12.80
C ARG A 36 36.81 9.69 12.02
N ARG A 37 36.00 9.45 10.98
CA ARG A 37 36.32 8.55 9.85
C ARG A 37 37.56 9.04 9.12
N CYS A 38 38.48 8.12 8.82
CA CYS A 38 39.34 8.19 7.64
C CYS A 38 39.44 6.79 7.05
N SER A 39 38.92 6.65 5.82
CA SER A 39 39.12 5.50 4.94
C SER A 39 40.54 5.53 4.38
N ALA A 40 41.25 4.41 4.39
CA ALA A 40 42.38 4.18 3.49
C ALA A 40 42.34 2.74 2.99
N ARG A 41 42.17 2.64 1.68
CA ARG A 41 42.17 1.42 0.88
C ARG A 41 43.61 1.16 0.42
N SER A 42 43.88 -0.12 0.21
CA SER A 42 44.70 -0.70 -0.86
C SER A 42 46.23 -0.70 -0.75
N SER A 43 46.76 -1.94 -0.70
CA SER A 43 47.72 -2.51 -1.66
C SER A 43 49.11 -2.85 -1.14
N SER A 44 49.31 -4.15 -0.90
CA SER A 44 50.60 -4.83 -1.12
C SER A 44 50.94 -4.84 -2.62
N PRO A 45 52.23 -4.97 -2.96
CA PRO A 45 52.58 -5.87 -4.06
C PRO A 45 53.77 -6.78 -3.75
N GLY A 46 53.66 -8.02 -4.22
CA GLY A 46 54.74 -8.99 -4.28
C GLY A 46 55.65 -8.81 -5.49
N LYS A 47 56.88 -9.30 -5.29
CA LYS A 47 57.89 -9.85 -6.22
C LYS A 47 57.75 -9.52 -7.71
N ASN A 48 58.80 -8.96 -8.30
CA ASN A 48 59.33 -9.43 -9.58
C ASN A 48 60.84 -9.25 -9.73
N ILE A 49 61.39 -10.25 -10.42
CA ILE A 49 62.74 -10.50 -10.90
C ILE A 49 63.26 -9.36 -11.79
N ALA A 50 64.52 -8.95 -11.59
CA ALA A 50 65.38 -8.42 -12.65
C ALA A 50 66.86 -8.44 -12.21
N SER A 51 67.71 -9.13 -12.98
CA SER A 51 69.16 -8.92 -12.99
C SER A 51 69.49 -7.53 -13.60
N PRO A 52 70.68 -7.01 -13.30
CA PRO A 52 71.56 -6.67 -14.43
C PRO A 52 73.01 -7.12 -14.24
N LYS A 53 73.60 -7.50 -15.38
CA LYS A 53 75.03 -7.70 -15.60
C LYS A 53 75.74 -6.34 -15.67
N GLY A 54 77.01 -6.31 -15.28
CA GLY A 54 78.00 -5.46 -15.96
C GLY A 54 78.99 -4.74 -15.04
N GLY A 55 80.26 -5.17 -15.10
CA GLY A 55 81.46 -4.40 -14.76
C GLY A 55 81.63 -4.11 -13.26
N VAL A 56 82.82 -4.14 -12.66
CA VAL A 56 84.17 -3.89 -13.15
C VAL A 56 85.11 -4.59 -12.14
N THR A 57 86.08 -5.33 -12.64
CA THR A 57 87.22 -5.84 -11.88
C THR A 57 88.11 -4.69 -11.38
N PRO A 58 88.79 -4.90 -10.26
CA PRO A 58 90.24 -4.72 -10.23
C PRO A 58 90.86 -6.03 -9.72
N PHE A 59 91.53 -6.84 -10.53
CA PHE A 59 92.92 -6.67 -10.98
C PHE A 59 93.77 -5.75 -10.10
N CYS A 60 94.50 -6.37 -9.17
CA CYS A 60 95.86 -6.06 -8.70
C CYS A 60 96.09 -6.93 -7.45
N ALA A 61 97.15 -7.70 -7.27
CA ALA A 61 98.34 -7.89 -8.08
C ALA A 61 98.82 -9.33 -7.85
N GLN A 62 99.10 -10.00 -8.96
CA GLN A 62 100.07 -11.08 -8.95
C GLN A 62 101.45 -10.49 -8.68
N THR A 63 102.28 -11.30 -8.03
CA THR A 63 103.75 -11.41 -8.08
C THR A 63 104.49 -11.09 -6.77
N PRO A 64 105.65 -11.73 -6.52
CA PRO A 64 106.28 -12.81 -7.29
C PRO A 64 106.44 -14.12 -6.50
N LEU A 65 106.44 -15.22 -7.27
CA LEU A 65 107.31 -16.35 -6.97
C LEU A 65 108.74 -15.81 -6.79
N SER A 66 109.19 -15.74 -5.54
CA SER A 66 110.61 -15.79 -5.24
C SER A 66 111.00 -17.26 -5.31
N SER A 67 111.43 -17.68 -6.49
CA SER A 67 112.22 -18.88 -6.69
C SER A 67 113.57 -18.70 -5.98
N THR A 68 113.61 -18.90 -4.67
CA THR A 68 114.81 -19.49 -4.08
C THR A 68 114.68 -20.99 -4.31
N ALA A 69 115.59 -21.51 -5.12
CA ALA A 69 115.88 -22.92 -5.17
C ALA A 69 116.24 -23.39 -3.75
N SER A 70 115.23 -23.73 -2.95
CA SER A 70 115.41 -24.67 -1.85
C SER A 70 115.59 -26.00 -2.54
N GLN A 71 116.85 -26.24 -2.86
CA GLN A 71 117.47 -27.54 -3.02
C GLN A 71 116.59 -28.58 -2.33
N ILE A 72 116.27 -29.66 -3.04
CA ILE A 72 115.79 -30.89 -2.41
C ILE A 72 116.89 -31.29 -1.42
N ALA A 73 116.83 -30.72 -0.22
CA ALA A 73 117.64 -31.10 0.89
C ALA A 73 117.15 -32.49 1.20
N LEU A 74 118.01 -33.48 0.95
CA LEU A 74 117.84 -34.83 1.45
C LEU A 74 117.33 -34.72 2.88
N PRO A 75 116.21 -35.38 3.25
CA PRO A 75 115.59 -35.17 4.54
C PRO A 75 116.63 -35.41 5.64
N ILE A 76 117.12 -34.31 6.22
CA ILE A 76 118.12 -34.33 7.26
C ILE A 76 117.49 -35.07 8.43
N LYS A 77 118.15 -36.11 8.94
CA LYS A 77 117.57 -36.88 10.03
C LYS A 77 117.57 -36.00 11.28
N PRO A 78 116.58 -36.15 12.18
CA PRO A 78 116.52 -35.38 13.41
C PRO A 78 117.77 -35.39 14.29
N LYS A 79 118.61 -36.44 14.19
CA LYS A 79 119.91 -36.52 14.85
C LYS A 79 121.04 -35.71 14.19
N ASP A 80 120.82 -35.23 12.97
CA ASP A 80 121.79 -34.46 12.18
C ASP A 80 121.40 -32.96 12.13
N PHE A 81 120.41 -32.54 12.92
CA PHE A 81 120.04 -31.13 13.08
C PHE A 81 121.11 -30.37 13.88
N ARG A 82 121.17 -29.04 13.72
CA ARG A 82 122.05 -28.17 14.54
C ARG A 82 121.85 -28.38 16.04
N VAL A 83 120.62 -28.68 16.44
CA VAL A 83 120.29 -29.19 17.78
C VAL A 83 119.64 -30.55 17.57
N PRO A 84 120.38 -31.66 17.74
CA PRO A 84 119.86 -32.99 17.47
C PRO A 84 118.80 -33.37 18.49
N LEU A 85 117.78 -34.12 18.07
CA LEU A 85 116.76 -34.63 18.99
C LEU A 85 117.18 -36.00 19.56
N THR A 86 117.15 -36.12 20.89
CA THR A 86 117.38 -37.38 21.60
C THR A 86 116.24 -38.36 21.33
N CYS A 87 116.56 -39.64 21.11
CA CYS A 87 115.56 -40.69 20.91
C CYS A 87 114.71 -40.90 22.18
N PHE A 88 113.38 -40.82 22.04
CA PHE A 88 112.42 -40.97 23.15
C PHE A 88 112.61 -42.28 23.94
N PHE A 89 112.72 -43.42 23.24
CA PHE A 89 112.89 -44.73 23.89
C PHE A 89 114.26 -44.90 24.54
N TRP A 90 115.34 -44.51 23.85
CA TRP A 90 116.68 -44.58 24.45
C TRP A 90 116.76 -43.75 25.74
N TYR A 91 116.17 -42.55 25.75
CA TYR A 91 116.17 -41.67 26.92
C TYR A 91 115.38 -42.22 28.13
N HIS A 92 114.16 -42.72 27.90
CA HIS A 92 113.28 -43.16 29.00
C HIS A 92 113.46 -44.62 29.41
N THR A 93 113.78 -45.51 28.46
CA THR A 93 113.90 -46.95 28.72
C THR A 93 115.35 -47.44 28.66
N GLY A 94 116.33 -46.54 28.49
CA GLY A 94 117.76 -46.87 28.40
C GLY A 94 118.15 -47.69 27.17
N SER A 95 117.20 -48.05 26.31
CA SER A 95 117.39 -48.95 25.18
C SER A 95 116.40 -48.62 24.05
N CYS A 96 116.88 -48.69 22.81
CA CYS A 96 116.07 -48.48 21.61
C CYS A 96 116.12 -49.74 20.73
N LYS A 97 114.95 -50.17 20.22
CA LYS A 97 114.84 -51.33 19.32
C LYS A 97 115.59 -51.16 18.00
N LYS A 98 115.90 -49.92 17.60
CA LYS A 98 116.72 -49.61 16.41
C LYS A 98 118.15 -49.32 16.88
N PRO A 99 119.20 -49.86 16.25
CA PRO A 99 120.58 -49.45 16.55
C PRO A 99 120.83 -47.99 16.13
N ASP A 100 121.80 -47.31 16.75
CA ASP A 100 122.02 -45.86 16.63
C ASP A 100 122.18 -45.39 15.16
N ASN A 101 122.88 -46.18 14.33
CA ASN A 101 123.04 -45.89 12.91
C ASN A 101 121.72 -45.91 12.10
N LYS A 102 120.75 -46.76 12.49
CA LYS A 102 119.41 -46.89 11.87
C LYS A 102 118.34 -46.06 12.59
N CYS A 103 118.64 -45.51 13.76
CA CYS A 103 117.74 -44.59 14.45
C CYS A 103 117.77 -43.21 13.77
N LEU A 104 116.58 -42.59 13.69
CA LEU A 104 116.43 -41.22 13.16
C LEU A 104 116.83 -40.16 14.19
N TYR A 105 116.88 -40.54 15.46
CA TYR A 105 117.14 -39.69 16.63
C TYR A 105 118.44 -40.13 17.32
N ALA A 106 119.07 -39.23 18.05
CA ALA A 106 120.36 -39.48 18.72
C ALA A 106 120.20 -40.39 19.95
N HIS A 107 121.12 -41.34 20.15
CA HIS A 107 121.22 -42.15 21.38
C HIS A 107 122.21 -41.57 22.40
N TYR A 108 122.09 -40.27 22.65
CA TYR A 108 122.77 -39.55 23.71
C TYR A 108 121.89 -38.36 24.09
N HIS A 109 122.04 -37.83 25.31
CA HIS A 109 121.23 -36.69 25.76
C HIS A 109 121.70 -35.41 25.08
N THR A 110 120.81 -34.78 24.32
CA THR A 110 121.06 -33.57 23.51
C THR A 110 120.42 -32.31 24.11
N GLY A 111 119.82 -32.41 25.30
CA GLY A 111 119.03 -31.35 25.93
C GLY A 111 117.57 -31.29 25.46
N THR A 112 117.24 -31.91 24.33
CA THR A 112 115.86 -31.96 23.79
C THR A 112 115.49 -33.38 23.36
N VAL A 113 114.48 -33.95 23.99
CA VAL A 113 114.00 -35.32 23.70
C VAL A 113 112.88 -35.26 22.68
N ALA A 114 112.89 -36.18 21.71
CA ALA A 114 111.80 -36.31 20.74
C ALA A 114 110.48 -36.65 21.44
N GLU A 115 109.37 -36.14 20.92
CA GLU A 115 108.04 -36.47 21.42
C GLU A 115 107.74 -37.98 21.35
N PRO A 116 106.95 -38.53 22.29
CA PRO A 116 106.54 -39.94 22.27
C PRO A 116 105.84 -40.28 20.95
N PRO A 117 106.17 -41.42 20.32
CA PRO A 117 105.48 -41.84 19.10
C PRO A 117 104.07 -42.31 19.42
N ILE A 118 103.12 -41.99 18.55
CA ILE A 118 101.75 -42.51 18.61
C ILE A 118 101.67 -43.88 17.93
N SER A 119 100.78 -44.75 18.40
CA SER A 119 100.49 -46.03 17.75
C SER A 119 99.29 -45.87 16.83
N VAL A 120 99.49 -46.09 15.52
CA VAL A 120 98.39 -46.12 14.54
C VAL A 120 98.47 -47.47 13.84
N ASN A 121 97.39 -48.26 13.94
CA ASN A 121 97.31 -49.63 13.39
C ASN A 121 98.50 -50.52 13.79
N GLY A 122 98.94 -50.44 15.04
CA GLY A 122 100.03 -51.25 15.59
C GLY A 122 101.45 -50.84 15.17
N ARG A 123 101.61 -49.73 14.43
CA ARG A 123 102.93 -49.17 14.05
C ARG A 123 103.18 -47.83 14.73
N ALA A 124 104.38 -47.65 15.25
CA ALA A 124 104.82 -46.40 15.88
C ALA A 124 105.07 -45.31 14.82
N MET A 125 104.41 -44.16 14.97
CA MET A 125 104.56 -42.97 14.14
C MET A 125 105.02 -41.80 15.02
N GLY A 126 106.06 -41.08 14.62
CA GLY A 126 106.60 -39.93 15.39
C GLY A 126 106.94 -38.75 14.48
N GLY A 127 107.27 -37.62 15.10
CA GLY A 127 107.64 -36.38 14.39
C GLY A 127 106.48 -35.74 13.61
N ASN A 128 106.79 -34.98 12.56
CA ASN A 128 105.81 -34.17 11.81
C ASN A 128 104.63 -34.98 11.26
N ARG A 129 104.84 -36.26 10.91
CA ARG A 129 103.76 -37.13 10.42
C ARG A 129 102.72 -37.44 11.49
N ALA A 130 103.16 -37.66 12.73
CA ALA A 130 102.26 -37.85 13.88
C ALA A 130 101.51 -36.56 14.22
N LYS A 131 102.22 -35.41 14.19
CA LYS A 131 101.63 -34.08 14.43
C LYS A 131 100.53 -33.74 13.42
N ASN A 132 100.77 -33.96 12.12
CA ASN A 132 99.78 -33.70 11.08
C ASN A 132 98.54 -34.60 11.21
N MET A 133 98.74 -35.87 11.58
CA MET A 133 97.63 -36.81 11.83
C MET A 133 96.79 -36.38 13.04
N LEU A 134 97.42 -36.03 14.16
CA LEU A 134 96.72 -35.54 15.36
C LEU A 134 95.99 -34.22 15.07
N GLY A 135 96.61 -33.29 14.34
CA GLY A 135 95.94 -32.07 13.89
C GLY A 135 94.72 -32.34 13.00
N SER A 136 94.82 -33.30 12.07
CA SER A 136 93.70 -33.71 11.21
C SER A 136 92.58 -34.44 11.98
N ILE A 137 92.92 -35.12 13.08
CA ILE A 137 91.93 -35.74 13.98
C ILE A 137 91.23 -34.64 14.78
N SER A 138 91.99 -33.71 15.36
CA SER A 138 91.45 -32.59 16.13
C SER A 138 90.53 -31.69 15.28
N GLN A 139 90.88 -31.39 14.04
CA GLN A 139 90.01 -30.65 13.11
C GLN A 139 88.69 -31.41 12.84
N ARG A 140 88.74 -32.73 12.66
CA ARG A 140 87.53 -33.53 12.47
C ARG A 140 86.67 -33.61 13.73
N GLU A 141 87.29 -33.65 14.91
CA GLU A 141 86.58 -33.59 16.19
C GLU A 141 85.86 -32.25 16.35
N GLU A 142 86.51 -31.14 15.96
CA GLU A 142 85.90 -29.81 15.92
C GLU A 142 84.74 -29.74 14.92
N GLU A 143 84.93 -30.23 13.68
CA GLU A 143 83.85 -30.31 12.68
C GLU A 143 82.66 -31.16 13.16
N LEU A 144 82.92 -32.30 13.80
CA LEU A 144 81.87 -33.17 14.36
C LEU A 144 81.15 -32.48 15.52
N SER A 145 81.87 -31.70 16.33
CA SER A 145 81.27 -30.91 17.40
C SER A 145 80.32 -29.83 16.83
N ILE A 146 80.75 -29.12 15.78
CA ILE A 146 79.91 -28.13 15.09
C ILE A 146 78.68 -28.81 14.48
N ARG A 147 78.86 -29.92 13.74
CA ARG A 147 77.74 -30.69 13.19
C ARG A 147 76.79 -31.21 14.27
N GLY A 148 77.32 -31.64 15.41
CA GLY A 148 76.52 -32.04 16.56
C GLY A 148 75.63 -30.91 17.07
N ALA A 149 76.17 -29.70 17.17
CA ALA A 149 75.39 -28.51 17.54
C ALA A 149 74.31 -28.16 16.49
N GLU A 150 74.65 -28.23 15.19
CA GLU A 150 73.70 -27.98 14.11
C GLU A 150 72.55 -28.99 14.08
N ILE A 151 72.84 -30.27 14.33
CA ILE A 151 71.83 -31.33 14.44
C ILE A 151 70.93 -31.06 15.63
N TYR A 152 71.50 -30.75 16.80
CA TYR A 152 70.73 -30.43 17.99
C TYR A 152 69.79 -29.23 17.75
N ASP A 153 70.28 -28.15 17.16
CA ASP A 153 69.45 -26.99 16.80
C ASP A 153 68.38 -27.37 15.77
N GLY A 154 68.71 -28.26 14.84
CA GLY A 154 67.76 -28.84 13.88
C GLY A 154 66.63 -29.61 14.56
N GLU A 155 66.97 -30.46 15.53
CA GLU A 155 66.01 -31.22 16.33
C GLU A 155 65.08 -30.28 17.12
N GLN A 156 65.62 -29.24 17.75
CA GLN A 156 64.81 -28.24 18.46
C GLN A 156 63.85 -27.50 17.52
N ARG A 157 64.29 -27.16 16.30
CA ARG A 157 63.39 -26.56 15.29
C ARG A 157 62.28 -27.52 14.87
N LEU A 158 62.58 -28.80 14.69
CA LEU A 158 61.57 -29.81 14.34
C LEU A 158 60.53 -29.99 15.46
N VAL A 159 60.97 -30.02 16.72
CA VAL A 159 60.06 -30.07 17.89
C VAL A 159 59.15 -28.85 17.92
N ALA A 160 59.68 -27.65 17.66
CA ALA A 160 58.87 -26.43 17.62
C ALA A 160 57.85 -26.44 16.48
N VAL A 161 58.24 -26.93 15.28
CA VAL A 161 57.31 -27.09 14.15
C VAL A 161 56.24 -28.13 14.45
N GLN A 162 56.59 -29.23 15.12
CA GLN A 162 55.62 -30.24 15.52
C GLN A 162 54.57 -29.65 16.48
N ALA A 163 55.00 -28.87 17.47
CA ALA A 163 54.08 -28.21 18.39
C ALA A 163 53.13 -27.23 17.68
N ASP A 164 53.64 -26.41 16.74
CA ASP A 164 52.81 -25.50 15.92
C ASP A 164 51.81 -26.28 15.04
N LEU A 165 52.21 -27.42 14.47
CA LEU A 165 51.30 -28.27 13.70
C LEU A 165 50.20 -28.87 14.58
N GLU A 166 50.54 -29.34 15.77
CA GLU A 166 49.55 -29.86 16.74
C GLU A 166 48.55 -28.77 17.15
N GLU A 167 49.01 -27.55 17.42
CA GLU A 167 48.13 -26.40 17.70
C GLU A 167 47.18 -26.11 16.53
N ARG A 168 47.71 -26.11 15.30
CA ARG A 168 46.89 -25.90 14.09
C ARG A 168 45.87 -27.01 13.87
N LEU A 169 46.23 -28.27 14.11
CA LEU A 169 45.30 -29.39 14.02
C LEU A 169 44.16 -29.23 15.03
N ASN A 170 44.46 -28.85 16.26
CA ASN A 170 43.46 -28.59 17.29
C ASN A 170 42.55 -27.41 16.90
N ALA A 171 43.12 -26.33 16.37
CA ALA A 171 42.37 -25.17 15.89
C ALA A 171 41.45 -25.53 14.71
N MET A 172 41.90 -26.39 13.79
CA MET A 172 41.07 -26.89 12.69
C MET A 172 39.93 -27.78 13.20
N ALA A 173 40.21 -28.69 14.14
CA ALA A 173 39.18 -29.54 14.74
C ALA A 173 38.10 -28.71 15.45
N ALA A 174 38.47 -27.66 16.19
CA ALA A 174 37.52 -26.75 16.83
C ALA A 174 36.66 -25.98 15.80
N ARG A 175 37.28 -25.54 14.69
CA ARG A 175 36.54 -24.88 13.60
C ARG A 175 35.54 -25.83 12.93
N GLU A 176 35.95 -27.08 12.71
CA GLU A 176 35.09 -28.11 12.12
C GLU A 176 33.85 -28.36 12.98
N GLN A 177 34.02 -28.51 14.30
CA GLN A 177 32.90 -28.66 15.23
C GLN A 177 31.94 -27.46 15.19
N HIS A 178 32.48 -26.23 15.12
CA HIS A 178 31.65 -25.04 15.02
C HIS A 178 30.91 -24.94 13.68
N ILE A 179 31.51 -25.42 12.59
CA ILE A 179 30.84 -25.52 11.28
C ILE A 179 29.68 -26.51 11.36
N GLN A 180 29.90 -27.70 11.92
CA GLN A 180 28.85 -28.71 12.10
C GLN A 180 27.66 -28.18 12.93
N GLN A 181 27.92 -27.51 14.05
CA GLN A 181 26.86 -26.88 14.86
C GLN A 181 26.07 -25.82 14.07
N ARG A 182 26.74 -25.06 13.19
CA ARG A 182 26.06 -24.07 12.33
C ARG A 182 25.23 -24.74 11.25
N GLU A 183 25.72 -25.82 10.66
CA GLU A 183 24.98 -26.61 9.67
C GLU A 183 23.70 -27.20 10.27
N GLU A 184 23.78 -27.79 11.47
CA GLU A 184 22.60 -28.27 12.20
C GLU A 184 21.59 -27.14 12.48
N ALA A 185 22.08 -25.97 12.94
CA ALA A 185 21.23 -24.82 13.20
C ALA A 185 20.57 -24.27 11.92
N VAL A 186 21.27 -24.30 10.78
CA VAL A 186 20.71 -23.94 9.47
C VAL A 186 19.65 -24.95 9.06
N GLN A 187 19.91 -26.26 9.19
CA GLN A 187 18.94 -27.30 8.85
C GLN A 187 17.64 -27.17 9.66
N GLN A 188 17.72 -26.86 10.95
CA GLN A 188 16.55 -26.61 11.79
C GLN A 188 15.74 -25.40 11.32
N ARG A 189 16.42 -24.32 10.89
CA ARG A 189 15.78 -23.13 10.34
C ARG A 189 15.11 -23.42 9.01
N GLU A 190 15.76 -24.17 8.13
CA GLU A 190 15.18 -24.61 6.85
C GLU A 190 13.90 -25.41 7.06
N ASN A 191 13.91 -26.38 7.98
CA ASN A 191 12.71 -27.16 8.32
C ASN A 191 11.57 -26.26 8.85
N THR A 192 11.91 -25.26 9.67
CA THR A 192 10.92 -24.30 10.19
C THR A 192 10.35 -23.42 9.07
N VAL A 193 11.18 -22.99 8.12
CA VAL A 193 10.75 -22.20 6.96
C VAL A 193 9.83 -23.03 6.06
N GLN A 194 10.19 -24.28 5.75
CA GLN A 194 9.35 -25.18 4.96
C GLN A 194 7.96 -25.39 5.58
N GLN A 195 7.88 -25.58 6.91
CA GLN A 195 6.59 -25.68 7.60
C GLN A 195 5.76 -24.41 7.48
N ARG A 196 6.40 -23.24 7.58
CA ARG A 196 5.72 -21.94 7.40
C ARG A 196 5.24 -21.76 5.97
N GLU A 197 6.03 -22.14 4.98
CA GLU A 197 5.65 -22.08 3.56
C GLU A 197 4.43 -22.97 3.28
N GLN A 198 4.38 -24.18 3.85
CA GLN A 198 3.21 -25.05 3.75
C GLN A 198 1.97 -24.42 4.39
N SER A 199 2.13 -23.82 5.58
CA SER A 199 1.03 -23.13 6.27
C SER A 199 0.51 -21.92 5.48
N VAL A 200 1.41 -21.11 4.90
CA VAL A 200 1.05 -19.98 4.04
C VAL A 200 0.33 -20.47 2.79
N HIS A 201 0.79 -21.55 2.17
CA HIS A 201 0.13 -22.12 0.99
C HIS A 201 -1.30 -22.59 1.30
N GLN A 202 -1.52 -23.23 2.45
CA GLN A 202 -2.87 -23.61 2.88
C GLN A 202 -3.76 -22.38 3.13
N HIS A 203 -3.22 -21.33 3.74
CA HIS A 203 -3.95 -20.08 3.94
C HIS A 203 -4.31 -19.40 2.62
N GLU A 204 -3.40 -19.40 1.64
CA GLU A 204 -3.64 -18.85 0.31
C GLU A 204 -4.78 -19.58 -0.41
N GLN A 205 -4.79 -20.93 -0.37
CA GLN A 205 -5.89 -21.73 -0.91
C GLN A 205 -7.23 -21.40 -0.22
N ALA A 206 -7.23 -21.26 1.10
CA ALA A 206 -8.44 -20.92 1.86
C ALA A 206 -8.96 -19.50 1.53
N VAL A 207 -8.07 -18.55 1.27
CA VAL A 207 -8.44 -17.19 0.83
C VAL A 207 -9.05 -17.24 -0.57
N GLN A 208 -8.44 -17.95 -1.51
CA GLN A 208 -8.99 -18.10 -2.88
C GLN A 208 -10.40 -18.70 -2.86
N GLN A 209 -10.66 -19.71 -2.03
CA GLN A 209 -12.01 -20.28 -1.86
C GLN A 209 -13.01 -19.26 -1.31
N ARG A 210 -12.59 -18.44 -0.34
CA ARG A 210 -13.43 -17.38 0.23
C ARG A 210 -13.74 -16.29 -0.79
N GLU A 211 -12.76 -15.88 -1.60
CA GLU A 211 -12.95 -14.90 -2.68
C GLU A 211 -13.97 -15.40 -3.71
N GLN A 212 -13.87 -16.66 -4.13
CA GLN A 212 -14.87 -17.27 -5.01
C GLN A 212 -16.27 -17.28 -4.39
N ALA A 213 -16.39 -17.63 -3.11
CA ALA A 213 -17.67 -17.63 -2.41
C ALA A 213 -18.26 -16.22 -2.25
N ILE A 214 -17.41 -15.20 -2.01
CA ILE A 214 -17.83 -13.79 -1.95
C ILE A 214 -18.33 -13.34 -3.33
N HIS A 215 -17.59 -13.65 -4.40
CA HIS A 215 -17.97 -13.30 -5.76
C HIS A 215 -19.35 -13.86 -6.13
N GLN A 216 -19.63 -15.12 -5.80
CA GLN A 216 -20.94 -15.74 -6.01
C GLN A 216 -22.06 -15.05 -5.20
N ARG A 217 -21.76 -14.64 -3.95
CA ARG A 217 -22.71 -13.90 -3.11
C ARG A 217 -23.00 -12.52 -3.69
N GLU A 218 -22.00 -11.81 -4.19
CA GLU A 218 -22.15 -10.51 -4.84
C GLU A 218 -23.05 -10.61 -6.08
N GLN A 219 -22.84 -11.61 -6.94
CA GLN A 219 -23.72 -11.86 -8.08
C GLN A 219 -25.18 -12.10 -7.65
N THR A 220 -25.38 -12.87 -6.58
CA THR A 220 -26.72 -13.15 -6.04
C THR A 220 -27.38 -11.90 -5.48
N ILE A 221 -26.63 -11.07 -4.76
CA ILE A 221 -27.13 -9.79 -4.22
C ILE A 221 -27.50 -8.85 -5.37
N HIS A 222 -26.63 -8.72 -6.37
CA HIS A 222 -26.89 -7.89 -7.54
C HIS A 222 -28.19 -8.30 -8.26
N GLN A 223 -28.41 -9.60 -8.45
CA GLN A 223 -29.64 -10.11 -9.04
C GLN A 223 -30.89 -9.79 -8.18
N ARG A 224 -30.76 -9.90 -6.84
CA ARG A 224 -31.84 -9.56 -5.92
C ARG A 224 -32.17 -8.07 -5.94
N GLU A 225 -31.16 -7.21 -6.01
CA GLU A 225 -31.33 -5.76 -6.13
C GLU A 225 -32.04 -5.37 -7.43
N GLN A 226 -31.64 -5.95 -8.56
CA GLN A 226 -32.33 -5.75 -9.85
C GLN A 226 -33.80 -6.17 -9.79
N ASN A 227 -34.08 -7.34 -9.21
CA ASN A 227 -35.45 -7.83 -9.06
C ASN A 227 -36.29 -6.93 -8.13
N GLN A 228 -35.70 -6.44 -7.04
CA GLN A 228 -36.37 -5.53 -6.12
C GLN A 228 -36.64 -4.18 -6.78
N GLN A 229 -35.69 -3.66 -7.56
CA GLN A 229 -35.87 -2.43 -8.32
C GLN A 229 -36.99 -2.57 -9.35
N ARG A 230 -37.02 -3.67 -10.11
CA ARG A 230 -38.10 -3.97 -11.05
C ARG A 230 -39.46 -4.04 -10.35
N LYS A 231 -39.54 -4.69 -9.19
CA LYS A 231 -40.78 -4.76 -8.41
C LYS A 231 -41.25 -3.36 -7.95
N ARG A 232 -40.34 -2.50 -7.50
CA ARG A 232 -40.66 -1.11 -7.13
C ARG A 232 -41.16 -0.31 -8.32
N SER A 233 -40.54 -0.45 -9.49
CA SER A 233 -41.00 0.19 -10.73
C SER A 233 -42.41 -0.25 -11.12
N LEU A 234 -42.69 -1.56 -11.08
CA LEU A 234 -44.03 -2.09 -11.36
C LEU A 234 -45.08 -1.59 -10.36
N GLN A 235 -44.75 -1.54 -9.07
CA GLN A 235 -45.65 -0.99 -8.05
C GLN A 235 -45.93 0.49 -8.27
N HIS A 236 -44.92 1.26 -8.69
CA HIS A 236 -45.09 2.67 -9.02
C HIS A 236 -46.00 2.86 -10.23
N GLU A 237 -45.79 2.07 -11.29
CA GLU A 237 -46.62 2.07 -12.50
C GLU A 237 -48.08 1.71 -12.19
N GLN A 238 -48.32 0.70 -11.34
CA GLN A 238 -49.66 0.36 -10.86
C GLN A 238 -50.32 1.50 -10.09
N ALA A 239 -49.59 2.16 -9.19
CA ALA A 239 -50.11 3.29 -8.43
C ALA A 239 -50.42 4.51 -9.32
N ILE A 240 -49.66 4.72 -10.40
CA ILE A 240 -49.97 5.75 -11.40
C ILE A 240 -51.26 5.38 -12.14
N ALA A 241 -51.39 4.14 -12.63
CA ALA A 241 -52.59 3.69 -13.31
C ALA A 241 -53.85 3.81 -12.44
N GLU A 242 -53.77 3.44 -11.16
CA GLU A 242 -54.87 3.64 -10.21
C GLU A 242 -55.25 5.12 -10.05
N ARG A 243 -54.26 6.02 -9.96
CA ARG A 243 -54.52 7.46 -9.90
C ARG A 243 -55.17 7.98 -11.17
N GLU A 244 -54.71 7.54 -12.34
CA GLU A 244 -55.28 7.91 -13.65
C GLU A 244 -56.74 7.47 -13.77
N THR A 245 -57.07 6.25 -13.33
CA THR A 245 -58.48 5.79 -13.31
C THR A 245 -59.34 6.62 -12.35
N ALA A 246 -58.81 6.98 -11.18
CA ALA A 246 -59.51 7.83 -10.22
C ALA A 246 -59.71 9.26 -10.73
N THR A 247 -58.74 9.83 -11.44
CA THR A 247 -58.88 11.16 -12.08
C THR A 247 -59.90 11.10 -13.21
N ALA A 248 -59.86 10.09 -14.07
CA ALA A 248 -60.85 9.91 -15.14
C ALA A 248 -62.28 9.77 -14.59
N ALA A 249 -62.47 9.04 -13.49
CA ALA A 249 -63.78 8.93 -12.84
C ALA A 249 -64.28 10.27 -12.28
N ARG A 250 -63.37 11.09 -11.70
CA ARG A 250 -63.71 12.44 -11.21
C ARG A 250 -64.05 13.39 -12.35
N GLU A 251 -63.30 13.33 -13.44
CA GLU A 251 -63.57 14.12 -14.65
C GLU A 251 -64.94 13.76 -15.24
N HIS A 252 -65.28 12.47 -15.30
CA HIS A 252 -66.60 12.02 -15.73
C HIS A 252 -67.73 12.55 -14.82
N SER A 253 -67.58 12.46 -13.50
CA SER A 253 -68.57 13.00 -12.56
C SER A 253 -68.70 14.51 -12.67
N ASN A 254 -67.59 15.24 -12.87
CA ASN A 254 -67.63 16.68 -13.11
C ASN A 254 -68.35 17.01 -14.42
N TYR A 255 -68.08 16.25 -15.49
CA TYR A 255 -68.77 16.39 -16.76
C TYR A 255 -70.28 16.17 -16.64
N GLU A 256 -70.73 15.14 -15.92
CA GLU A 256 -72.16 14.92 -15.65
C GLU A 256 -72.78 16.07 -14.85
N ARG A 257 -72.08 16.61 -13.85
CA ARG A 257 -72.55 17.79 -13.12
C ARG A 257 -72.66 19.00 -14.04
N GLU A 258 -71.66 19.26 -14.87
CA GLU A 258 -71.68 20.37 -15.84
C GLU A 258 -72.84 20.22 -16.83
N GLN A 259 -73.10 19.01 -17.33
CA GLN A 259 -74.29 18.74 -18.14
C GLN A 259 -75.59 19.00 -17.37
N ALA A 260 -75.70 18.54 -16.12
CA ALA A 260 -76.87 18.78 -15.30
C ALA A 260 -77.09 20.29 -15.06
N PHE A 261 -76.02 21.05 -14.79
CA PHE A 261 -76.07 22.50 -14.68
C PHE A 261 -76.54 23.15 -15.99
N ALA A 262 -76.00 22.74 -17.14
CA ALA A 262 -76.43 23.25 -18.44
C ALA A 262 -77.93 23.00 -18.69
N THR A 263 -78.42 21.78 -18.42
CA THR A 263 -79.86 21.47 -18.58
C THR A 263 -80.74 22.26 -17.62
N PHE A 264 -80.27 22.52 -16.40
CA PHE A 264 -80.97 23.35 -15.43
C PHE A 264 -81.04 24.82 -15.89
N GLU A 265 -79.94 25.37 -16.39
CA GLU A 265 -79.90 26.72 -16.96
C GLU A 265 -80.84 26.86 -18.17
N GLU A 266 -80.83 25.91 -19.10
CA GLU A 266 -81.76 25.88 -20.24
C GLU A 266 -83.22 25.80 -19.78
N GLY A 267 -83.52 24.99 -18.76
CA GLY A 267 -84.87 24.89 -18.18
C GLY A 267 -85.33 26.20 -17.54
N MET A 268 -84.44 26.87 -16.80
CA MET A 268 -84.71 28.17 -16.19
C MET A 268 -84.97 29.24 -17.26
N LEU A 269 -84.16 29.28 -18.32
CA LEU A 269 -84.34 30.18 -19.45
C LEU A 269 -85.68 29.94 -20.15
N ARG A 270 -86.05 28.68 -20.44
CA ARG A 270 -87.36 28.34 -21.01
C ARG A 270 -88.53 28.81 -20.14
N GLN A 271 -88.43 28.67 -18.82
CA GLN A 271 -89.48 29.14 -17.91
C GLN A 271 -89.59 30.67 -17.92
N LEU A 272 -88.45 31.38 -17.93
CA LEU A 272 -88.42 32.84 -18.05
C LEU A 272 -89.02 33.32 -19.38
N GLU A 273 -88.68 32.67 -20.49
CA GLU A 273 -89.28 32.94 -21.81
C GLU A 273 -90.80 32.68 -21.80
N GLY A 274 -91.25 31.59 -21.19
CA GLY A 274 -92.68 31.29 -21.02
C GLY A 274 -93.42 32.35 -20.20
N ASN A 275 -92.85 32.79 -19.08
CA ASN A 275 -93.42 33.87 -18.28
C ASN A 275 -93.45 35.19 -19.04
N TYR A 276 -92.37 35.53 -19.74
CA TYR A 276 -92.27 36.73 -20.55
C TYR A 276 -93.33 36.76 -21.66
N THR A 277 -93.48 35.67 -22.41
CA THR A 277 -94.48 35.55 -23.48
C THR A 277 -95.91 35.62 -22.96
N SER A 278 -96.20 35.02 -21.80
CA SER A 278 -97.51 35.11 -21.12
C SER A 278 -97.85 36.54 -20.71
N ILE A 279 -96.91 37.26 -20.10
CA ILE A 279 -97.07 38.68 -19.74
C ILE A 279 -97.27 39.51 -21.01
N ALA A 280 -96.44 39.32 -22.04
CA ALA A 280 -96.54 40.05 -23.30
C ALA A 280 -97.91 39.84 -23.99
N SER A 281 -98.44 38.62 -23.96
CA SER A 281 -99.79 38.30 -24.45
C SER A 281 -100.87 39.04 -23.66
N THR A 282 -100.77 39.05 -22.33
CA THR A 282 -101.71 39.75 -21.44
C THR A 282 -101.72 41.26 -21.69
N VAL A 283 -100.53 41.87 -21.82
CA VAL A 283 -100.40 43.29 -22.17
C VAL A 283 -100.97 43.58 -23.54
N SER A 284 -100.74 42.70 -24.52
CA SER A 284 -101.35 42.82 -25.86
C SER A 284 -102.88 42.73 -25.82
N GLN A 285 -103.45 41.86 -24.96
CA GLN A 285 -104.90 41.78 -24.74
C GLN A 285 -105.44 43.06 -24.11
N MET A 286 -104.76 43.60 -23.08
CA MET A 286 -105.13 44.88 -22.46
C MET A 286 -105.12 46.02 -23.49
N ARG A 287 -104.08 46.14 -24.32
CA ARG A 287 -104.03 47.14 -25.41
C ARG A 287 -105.22 47.02 -26.36
N ARG A 288 -105.55 45.79 -26.80
CA ARG A 288 -106.73 45.57 -27.65
C ARG A 288 -108.03 45.99 -26.96
N ALA A 289 -108.20 45.68 -25.67
CA ALA A 289 -109.38 46.08 -24.91
C ALA A 289 -109.47 47.61 -24.74
N VAL A 290 -108.36 48.29 -24.44
CA VAL A 290 -108.29 49.76 -24.37
C VAL A 290 -108.63 50.39 -25.72
N SER A 291 -108.06 49.88 -26.82
CA SER A 291 -108.34 50.37 -28.17
C SER A 291 -109.82 50.18 -28.54
N ASN A 292 -110.41 49.02 -28.21
CA ASN A 292 -111.85 48.78 -28.40
C ASN A 292 -112.71 49.75 -27.58
N ALA A 293 -112.37 49.97 -26.30
CA ALA A 293 -113.09 50.90 -25.43
C ALA A 293 -112.99 52.35 -25.93
N GLN A 294 -111.81 52.78 -26.38
CA GLN A 294 -111.62 54.07 -27.05
C GLN A 294 -112.48 54.17 -28.31
N GLY A 295 -112.56 53.12 -29.13
CA GLY A 295 -113.43 53.07 -30.30
C GLY A 295 -114.92 53.19 -29.93
N ILE A 296 -115.38 52.48 -28.90
CA ILE A 296 -116.77 52.58 -28.39
C ILE A 296 -117.05 54.01 -27.89
N LEU A 297 -116.15 54.59 -27.11
CA LEU A 297 -116.29 55.96 -26.60
C LEU A 297 -116.25 56.99 -27.73
N ALA A 298 -115.42 56.82 -28.75
CA ALA A 298 -115.39 57.70 -29.92
C ALA A 298 -116.72 57.64 -30.70
N ASN A 299 -117.28 56.45 -30.88
CA ASN A 299 -118.61 56.28 -31.47
C ASN A 299 -119.70 56.92 -30.61
N ARG A 300 -119.65 56.75 -29.28
CA ARG A 300 -120.59 57.36 -28.34
C ARG A 300 -120.47 58.88 -28.33
N ARG A 301 -119.24 59.41 -28.40
CA ARG A 301 -118.94 60.83 -28.55
C ARG A 301 -119.59 61.38 -29.81
N GLN A 302 -119.43 60.71 -30.95
CA GLN A 302 -120.11 61.10 -32.19
C GLN A 302 -121.64 61.12 -32.01
N GLN A 303 -122.24 60.09 -31.40
CA GLN A 303 -123.69 60.07 -31.14
C GLN A 303 -124.16 61.23 -30.23
N VAL A 304 -123.41 61.55 -29.17
CA VAL A 304 -123.72 62.68 -28.27
C VAL A 304 -123.55 64.01 -29.00
N LEU A 305 -122.49 64.19 -29.79
CA LEU A 305 -122.30 65.38 -30.63
C LEU A 305 -123.40 65.51 -31.71
N TYR A 306 -123.89 64.40 -32.28
CA TYR A 306 -125.03 64.41 -33.19
C TYR A 306 -126.32 64.86 -32.49
N HIS A 307 -126.58 64.41 -31.25
CA HIS A 307 -127.75 64.83 -30.46
C HIS A 307 -127.62 66.26 -29.89
N GLU A 308 -126.43 66.71 -29.50
CA GLU A 308 -126.15 68.09 -29.05
C GLU A 308 -126.31 69.09 -30.22
N ASN A 309 -126.02 68.70 -31.46
CA ASN A 309 -126.19 69.55 -32.65
C ASN A 309 -127.63 69.58 -33.21
N PHE A 310 -128.47 68.57 -32.97
CA PHE A 310 -129.87 68.54 -33.41
C PHE A 310 -130.85 69.17 -32.40
N SER A 311 -130.46 69.33 -31.13
CA SER A 311 -131.32 69.87 -30.07
C SER A 311 -131.24 71.40 -29.93
N ASN A 312 -131.24 72.11 -31.06
CA ASN A 312 -131.42 73.56 -31.16
C ASN A 312 -132.64 73.89 -32.03
N ASN A 313 -133.82 73.37 -31.68
CA ASN A 313 -135.06 74.08 -31.98
C ASN A 313 -136.25 73.58 -31.14
N VAL A 314 -136.98 74.55 -30.58
CA VAL A 314 -138.32 74.48 -29.98
C VAL A 314 -138.44 74.17 -28.47
N GLN A 315 -138.34 75.27 -27.71
CA GLN A 315 -139.25 75.78 -26.67
C GLN A 315 -139.65 74.91 -25.46
N GLY A 316 -139.30 75.40 -24.26
CA GLY A 316 -140.04 75.08 -23.03
C GLY A 316 -139.21 75.12 -21.73
N THR A 317 -139.11 76.31 -21.13
CA THR A 317 -138.91 76.59 -19.69
C THR A 317 -137.72 75.95 -18.93
N HIS A 318 -136.83 76.83 -18.45
CA HIS A 318 -135.82 76.64 -17.39
C HIS A 318 -134.64 75.71 -17.74
N GLY A 319 -133.57 76.31 -18.27
CA GLY A 319 -132.32 75.62 -18.55
C GLY A 319 -131.08 76.52 -18.44
N GLN A 320 -130.41 76.46 -17.29
CA GLN A 320 -128.95 76.34 -17.25
C GLN A 320 -128.69 74.92 -16.74
N GLY A 321 -127.87 74.06 -17.32
CA GLY A 321 -126.93 74.18 -18.42
C GLY A 321 -126.24 72.82 -18.42
N ARG A 322 -126.91 71.84 -19.02
CA ARG A 322 -126.58 70.42 -19.06
C ARG A 322 -125.47 70.17 -20.09
N TYR A 323 -124.32 70.82 -19.93
CA TYR A 323 -123.12 70.60 -20.75
C TYR A 323 -122.13 69.76 -19.94
N GLY A 324 -122.15 68.44 -20.14
CA GLY A 324 -121.25 67.55 -19.42
C GLY A 324 -121.05 66.19 -20.04
N GLY A 325 -121.91 65.78 -20.98
CA GLY A 325 -121.83 64.47 -21.63
C GLY A 325 -120.59 64.33 -22.52
N SER A 326 -120.39 65.24 -23.48
CA SER A 326 -119.24 65.23 -24.39
C SER A 326 -117.90 65.50 -23.68
N ILE A 327 -117.87 66.42 -22.71
CA ILE A 327 -116.67 66.72 -21.90
C ILE A 327 -116.26 65.51 -21.03
N ALA A 328 -117.23 64.81 -20.43
CA ALA A 328 -116.93 63.60 -19.65
C ALA A 328 -116.43 62.46 -20.55
N ILE A 329 -116.94 62.32 -21.78
CA ILE A 329 -116.46 61.33 -22.75
C ILE A 329 -115.05 61.68 -23.25
N ASP A 330 -114.75 62.96 -23.52
CA ASP A 330 -113.41 63.41 -23.90
C ASP A 330 -112.40 63.23 -22.76
N GLY A 331 -112.82 63.48 -21.51
CA GLY A 331 -112.04 63.13 -20.32
C GLY A 331 -111.76 61.64 -20.20
N ALA A 332 -112.75 60.78 -20.49
CA ALA A 332 -112.58 59.32 -20.46
C ALA A 332 -111.69 58.79 -21.59
N ILE A 333 -111.81 59.30 -22.81
CA ILE A 333 -110.92 58.96 -23.94
C ILE A 333 -109.49 59.42 -23.63
N GLY A 334 -109.31 60.63 -23.11
CA GLY A 334 -108.01 61.15 -22.68
C GLY A 334 -107.38 60.34 -21.55
N ALA A 335 -108.17 59.92 -20.55
CA ALA A 335 -107.70 59.05 -19.48
C ALA A 335 -107.26 57.66 -19.99
N LEU A 336 -107.99 57.07 -20.95
CA LEU A 336 -107.59 55.82 -21.60
C LEU A 336 -106.35 55.98 -22.51
N GLY A 337 -106.20 57.11 -23.19
CA GLY A 337 -104.98 57.46 -23.92
C GLY A 337 -103.77 57.63 -22.99
N GLY A 338 -103.98 58.23 -21.82
CA GLY A 338 -102.97 58.31 -20.76
C GLY A 338 -102.56 56.94 -20.22
N LEU A 339 -103.53 56.03 -20.06
CA LEU A 339 -103.27 54.63 -19.70
C LEU A 339 -102.44 53.89 -20.75
N ASP A 340 -102.73 54.05 -22.04
CA ASP A 340 -101.95 53.44 -23.13
C ASP A 340 -100.50 53.98 -23.16
N GLN A 341 -100.33 55.29 -22.93
CA GLN A 341 -99.00 55.90 -22.83
C GLN A 341 -98.23 55.46 -21.58
N MET A 342 -98.91 55.28 -20.45
CA MET A 342 -98.30 54.72 -19.24
C MET A 342 -97.88 53.25 -19.44
N LEU A 343 -98.68 52.45 -20.14
CA LEU A 343 -98.33 51.08 -20.50
C LEU A 343 -97.11 51.05 -21.44
N ALA A 344 -97.05 51.93 -22.44
CA ALA A 344 -95.91 52.04 -23.35
C ALA A 344 -94.62 52.49 -22.64
N GLN A 345 -94.71 53.48 -21.73
CA GLN A 345 -93.57 53.92 -20.94
C GLN A 345 -93.11 52.85 -19.94
N GLY A 346 -94.06 52.11 -19.37
CA GLY A 346 -93.78 50.95 -18.52
C GLY A 346 -93.00 49.87 -19.26
N GLU A 347 -93.36 49.56 -20.50
CA GLU A 347 -92.62 48.60 -21.34
C GLU A 347 -91.21 49.06 -21.69
N ILE A 348 -91.03 50.33 -22.07
CA ILE A 348 -89.70 50.90 -22.38
C ILE A 348 -88.80 50.82 -21.13
N ASN A 349 -89.34 51.19 -19.96
CA ASN A 349 -88.61 51.12 -18.70
C ASN A 349 -88.26 49.67 -18.33
N LEU A 350 -89.19 48.74 -18.52
CA LEU A 350 -88.94 47.31 -18.27
C LEU A 350 -87.87 46.75 -19.21
N HIS A 351 -87.91 47.07 -20.51
CA HIS A 351 -86.89 46.68 -21.48
C HIS A 351 -85.50 47.25 -21.12
N ALA A 352 -85.44 48.52 -20.71
CA ALA A 352 -84.20 49.15 -20.27
C ALA A 352 -83.63 48.50 -18.99
N GLN A 353 -84.51 48.11 -18.03
CA GLN A 353 -84.09 47.41 -16.82
C GLN A 353 -83.53 46.02 -17.14
N ILE A 354 -84.20 45.26 -18.02
CA ILE A 354 -83.73 43.93 -18.45
C ILE A 354 -82.37 44.03 -19.16
N HIS A 355 -82.23 44.97 -20.10
CA HIS A 355 -80.97 45.17 -20.83
C HIS A 355 -79.81 45.56 -19.89
N ASN A 356 -80.07 46.36 -18.85
CA ASN A 356 -79.05 46.72 -17.86
C ASN A 356 -78.70 45.58 -16.90
N ALA A 357 -79.64 44.68 -16.60
CA ALA A 357 -79.39 43.51 -15.77
C ALA A 357 -78.50 42.49 -16.50
N ILE A 358 -78.75 42.25 -17.78
CA ILE A 358 -77.94 41.34 -18.62
C ILE A 358 -76.51 41.85 -18.78
N LYS A 359 -76.30 43.17 -18.85
CA LYS A 359 -74.97 43.78 -19.05
C LYS A 359 -74.07 43.81 -17.80
N ARG A 360 -74.61 43.45 -16.63
CA ARG A 360 -73.89 43.49 -15.33
C ARG A 360 -73.48 42.11 -14.81
N GLN A 361 -73.89 41.02 -15.47
CA GLN A 361 -73.27 39.70 -15.36
C GLN A 361 -72.15 39.61 -16.39
#